data_AF-A0A3S1QVP3-F1
#
_entry.id   AF-A0A3S1QVP3-F1
#
_cell.length_a   1.000
_cell.length_b   1.000
_cell.length_c   1.000
_cell.angle_alpha   90.00
_cell.angle_beta   90.00
_cell.angle_gamma   90.00
#
_symmetry.space_group_name_H-M   'P 1'
#
loop_
_entity.id
_entity.type
_entity.pdbx_description
1 polymer ?
#
loop_
_entity_poly.entity_id
_entity_poly.type
_entity_poly.pdbx_seq_one_letter_code
_entity_poly.pdbx_strand_id
1 'polypeptide(L)'
;MSSIRPMIPLLLAAGILLGGNGLQSTLIALRGAQEGFSASDIGLMGTFYFAGFLLGCLAITRIIKAVGHIRAFSALAAIASVGTLLLVLVIDPVMWCAVRL
;
A
#
# COMPACT_ATOMS: atom_id res chain seq x y z
N MET A 1 19.24 1.69 26.94
CA MET A 1 17.90 1.97 26.34
C MET A 1 17.90 3.12 25.31
N SER A 2 19.04 3.70 24.91
CA SER A 2 19.08 4.80 23.91
C SER A 2 18.91 4.38 22.45
N SER A 3 19.12 3.11 22.07
CA SER A 3 19.11 2.71 20.65
C SER A 3 17.73 2.60 20.00
N ILE A 4 16.64 2.49 20.77
CA ILE A 4 15.26 2.34 20.23
C ILE A 4 14.57 3.69 20.01
N ARG A 5 14.94 4.74 20.76
CA ARG A 5 14.38 6.10 20.61
C ARG A 5 14.29 6.60 19.15
N PRO A 6 15.31 6.43 18.29
CA PRO A 6 15.21 6.87 16.90
C PRO A 6 14.26 6.03 16.03
N MET A 7 13.86 4.84 16.45
CA MET A 7 12.95 3.96 15.70
C MET A 7 11.47 4.16 16.06
N ILE A 8 11.17 4.86 17.17
CA ILE A 8 9.79 5.14 17.60
C ILE A 8 8.97 5.85 16.50
N PRO A 9 9.47 6.92 15.84
CA PRO A 9 8.71 7.60 14.80
C PRO A 9 8.42 6.68 13.60
N LEU A 10 9.38 5.84 13.24
CA LEU A 10 9.23 4.87 12.15
C LEU A 10 8.18 3.82 12.48
N LEU A 11 8.20 3.26 13.71
CA LEU A 11 7.23 2.27 14.16
C LEU A 11 5.82 2.85 14.27
N LEU A 12 5.68 4.07 14.79
CA LEU A 12 4.40 4.78 14.82
C LEU A 12 3.85 5.01 13.42
N ALA A 13 4.69 5.52 12.51
CA ALA A 13 4.29 5.75 11.13
C ALA A 13 3.93 4.44 10.41
N ALA A 14 4.67 3.35 10.66
CA ALA A 14 4.33 2.02 10.16
C ALA A 14 3.00 1.51 10.72
N GLY A 15 2.73 1.73 12.01
CA GLY A 15 1.45 1.37 12.63
C GLY A 15 0.27 2.11 11.98
N ILE A 16 0.41 3.41 11.75
CA ILE A 16 -0.60 4.22 11.05
C ILE A 16 -0.80 3.70 9.61
N LEU A 17 0.30 3.42 8.90
CA LEU A 17 0.27 2.93 7.53
C LEU A 17 -0.43 1.56 7.42
N LEU A 18 -0.12 0.63 8.32
CA LEU A 18 -0.73 -0.70 8.40
C LEU A 18 -2.23 -0.61 8.76
N GLY A 19 -2.60 0.26 9.70
CA GLY A 19 -4.00 0.53 10.02
C GLY A 19 -4.77 1.08 8.82
N GLY A 20 -4.19 2.06 8.11
CA GLY A 20 -4.76 2.59 6.87
C GLY A 20 -4.88 1.54 5.77
N ASN A 21 -3.89 0.66 5.63
CA ASN A 21 -3.92 -0.43 4.65
C ASN A 21 -5.08 -1.41 4.89
N GLY A 22 -5.33 -1.80 6.15
CA GLY A 22 -6.46 -2.67 6.50
C GLY A 22 -7.83 -2.02 6.25
N LEU A 23 -7.94 -0.71 6.52
CA LEU A 23 -9.15 0.05 6.17
C LEU A 23 -9.33 0.13 4.64
N GLN A 24 -8.24 0.36 3.89
CA GLN A 24 -8.27 0.46 2.43
C GLN A 24 -8.66 -0.87 1.76
N SER A 25 -8.22 -2.02 2.28
CA SER A 25 -8.61 -3.33 1.74
C SER A 25 -10.12 -3.57 1.88
N THR A 26 -10.67 -3.22 3.05
CA THR A 26 -12.12 -3.29 3.33
C THR A 26 -12.91 -2.32 2.44
N LEU A 27 -12.42 -1.09 2.30
CA LEU A 27 -13.04 -0.07 1.45
C LEU A 27 -13.13 -0.53 -0.01
N ILE A 28 -12.07 -1.12 -0.56
CA ILE A 28 -12.09 -1.62 -1.95
C ILE A 28 -13.10 -2.73 -2.14
N ALA A 29 -13.19 -3.69 -1.21
CA ALA A 29 -14.13 -4.79 -1.34
C ALA A 29 -15.59 -4.28 -1.30
N LEU A 30 -15.91 -3.40 -0.35
CA LEU A 30 -17.24 -2.80 -0.22
C LEU A 30 -17.58 -1.90 -1.41
N ARG A 31 -16.66 -0.99 -1.78
CA ARG A 31 -16.90 -0.02 -2.86
C ARG A 31 -16.94 -0.69 -4.22
N GLY A 32 -16.04 -1.65 -4.48
CA GLY A 32 -16.07 -2.43 -5.71
C GLY A 32 -17.38 -3.21 -5.87
N ALA A 33 -17.91 -3.78 -4.78
CA ALA A 33 -19.23 -4.43 -4.81
C ALA A 33 -20.38 -3.43 -5.05
N GLN A 34 -20.30 -2.22 -4.51
CA GLN A 34 -21.30 -1.16 -4.73
C GLN A 34 -21.29 -0.59 -6.14
N GLU A 35 -20.11 -0.45 -6.76
CA GLU A 35 -19.92 0.03 -8.14
C GLU A 35 -20.27 -1.06 -9.18
N GLY A 36 -20.62 -2.28 -8.74
CA GLY A 36 -21.05 -3.38 -9.61
C GLY A 36 -19.91 -4.20 -10.22
N PHE A 37 -18.69 -4.13 -9.66
CA PHE A 37 -17.58 -4.97 -10.11
C PHE A 37 -17.85 -6.44 -9.83
N SER A 38 -17.39 -7.32 -10.74
CA SER A 38 -17.53 -8.75 -10.54
C SER A 38 -16.71 -9.22 -9.34
N ALA A 39 -17.15 -10.30 -8.68
CA ALA A 39 -16.38 -10.95 -7.63
C ALA A 39 -15.00 -11.41 -8.12
N SER A 40 -14.89 -11.77 -9.42
CA SER A 40 -13.61 -12.07 -10.06
C SER A 40 -12.66 -10.88 -10.07
N ASP A 41 -13.15 -9.67 -10.32
CA ASP A 41 -12.33 -8.47 -10.44
C ASP A 41 -11.83 -8.03 -9.06
N ILE A 42 -12.70 -8.11 -8.04
CA ILE A 42 -12.31 -7.85 -6.64
C ILE A 42 -11.26 -8.87 -6.18
N GLY A 43 -11.41 -10.14 -6.55
CA GLY A 43 -10.40 -11.18 -6.30
C GLY A 43 -9.08 -10.92 -7.03
N LEU A 44 -9.14 -10.41 -8.27
CA LEU A 44 -7.97 -10.03 -9.06
C LEU A 44 -7.22 -8.87 -8.39
N MET A 45 -7.93 -7.84 -7.91
CA MET A 45 -7.33 -6.72 -7.15
C MET A 45 -6.57 -7.22 -5.91
N GLY A 46 -7.09 -8.24 -5.22
CA GLY A 46 -6.40 -8.88 -4.10
C GLY A 46 -5.11 -9.60 -4.55
N THR A 47 -5.14 -10.24 -5.72
CA THR A 47 -3.96 -10.91 -6.29
C THR A 47 -2.89 -9.89 -6.68
N PHE A 48 -3.27 -8.80 -7.34
CA PHE A 48 -2.36 -7.69 -7.67
C PHE A 48 -1.72 -7.09 -6.41
N TYR A 49 -2.48 -6.94 -5.32
CA TYR A 49 -1.95 -6.49 -4.04
C TYR A 49 -0.82 -7.40 -3.51
N PHE A 50 -1.03 -8.71 -3.49
CA PHE A 50 0.02 -9.65 -3.04
C PHE A 50 1.20 -9.73 -4.01
N ALA A 51 0.95 -9.59 -5.32
CA ALA A 51 2.01 -9.52 -6.33
C ALA A 51 2.89 -8.27 -6.14
N GLY A 52 2.27 -7.11 -5.94
CA GLY A 52 2.95 -5.86 -5.62
C GLY A 52 3.74 -5.94 -4.31
N PHE A 53 3.15 -6.55 -3.29
CA PHE A 53 3.84 -6.81 -2.02
C PHE A 53 5.09 -7.67 -2.21
N LEU A 54 5.01 -8.74 -3.01
CA LEU A 54 6.16 -9.60 -3.33
C LEU A 54 7.27 -8.81 -4.04
N LEU A 55 6.92 -8.02 -5.06
CA LEU A 55 7.86 -7.15 -5.76
C LEU A 55 8.51 -6.14 -4.81
N GLY A 56 7.69 -5.54 -3.92
CA GLY A 56 8.14 -4.65 -2.86
C GLY A 56 9.15 -5.32 -1.93
N CYS A 57 8.89 -6.54 -1.47
CA CYS A 57 9.81 -7.31 -0.62
C CYS A 57 11.16 -7.59 -1.30
N LEU A 58 11.18 -7.81 -2.61
CA LEU A 58 12.42 -8.03 -3.35
C LEU A 58 13.21 -6.73 -3.57
N ALA A 59 12.50 -5.62 -3.82
CA ALA A 59 13.12 -4.33 -4.10
C ALA A 59 13.57 -3.58 -2.83
N ILE A 60 12.88 -3.76 -1.70
CA ILE A 60 13.03 -2.94 -0.49
C ILE A 60 14.45 -2.99 0.09
N THR A 61 15.10 -4.16 0.08
CA THR A 61 16.46 -4.30 0.62
C THR A 61 17.47 -3.48 -0.17
N ARG A 62 17.32 -3.41 -1.50
CA ARG A 62 18.16 -2.57 -2.36
C ARG A 62 17.89 -1.08 -2.11
N ILE A 63 16.63 -0.68 -2.03
CA ILE A 63 16.22 0.71 -1.81
C ILE A 63 16.74 1.21 -0.46
N ILE A 64 16.55 0.44 0.61
CA ILE A 64 17.01 0.80 1.95
C ILE A 64 18.54 0.94 1.99
N LYS A 65 19.30 0.04 1.35
CA LYS A 65 20.76 0.13 1.29
C LYS A 65 21.25 1.37 0.53
N ALA A 66 20.50 1.83 -0.46
CA ALA A 66 20.88 2.98 -1.28
C ALA A 66 20.58 4.34 -0.61
N VAL A 67 19.45 4.46 0.10
CA VAL A 67 18.95 5.78 0.55
C VAL A 67 18.69 5.87 2.07
N GLY A 68 18.78 4.76 2.79
CA GLY A 68 18.53 4.66 4.23
C GLY A 68 17.05 4.41 4.60
N HIS A 69 16.83 3.84 5.79
CA HIS A 69 15.52 3.35 6.24
C HIS A 69 14.41 4.42 6.29
N ILE A 70 14.70 5.60 6.86
CA ILE A 70 13.69 6.65 7.06
C ILE A 70 13.24 7.23 5.70
N ARG A 71 14.19 7.55 4.81
CA ARG A 71 13.91 8.12 3.49
C ARG A 71 13.18 7.13 2.59
N ALA A 72 13.56 5.86 2.63
CA ALA A 72 12.87 4.80 1.90
C ALA A 72 11.42 4.66 2.38
N PHE A 73 11.20 4.61 3.70
CA PHE A 73 9.85 4.50 4.25
C PHE A 73 8.97 5.70 3.90
N SER A 74 9.48 6.93 4.03
CA SER A 74 8.70 8.13 3.69
C SER A 74 8.32 8.20 2.21
N ALA A 75 9.23 7.79 1.31
CA ALA A 75 8.96 7.78 -0.13
C ALA A 75 7.88 6.74 -0.49
N LEU A 76 7.99 5.52 0.05
CA LEU A 76 7.02 4.46 -0.18
C LEU A 76 5.65 4.78 0.43
N ALA A 77 5.63 5.38 1.62
CA ALA A 77 4.39 5.85 2.23
C ALA A 77 3.72 6.94 1.37
N ALA A 78 4.48 7.88 0.81
CA ALA A 78 3.95 8.90 -0.10
C ALA A 78 3.37 8.28 -1.38
N ILE A 79 4.04 7.31 -1.99
CA ILE A 79 3.54 6.57 -3.16
C ILE A 79 2.22 5.86 -2.82
N ALA A 80 2.15 5.19 -1.67
CA ALA A 80 0.92 4.53 -1.20
C ALA A 80 -0.24 5.54 -0.99
N SER A 81 0.05 6.72 -0.45
CA SER A 81 -0.94 7.80 -0.32
C SER A 81 -1.46 8.29 -1.67
N VAL A 82 -0.57 8.52 -2.64
CA VAL A 82 -0.95 8.92 -4.01
C VAL A 82 -1.78 7.83 -4.68
N GLY A 83 -1.40 6.56 -4.54
CA GLY A 83 -2.21 5.44 -5.04
C GLY A 83 -3.61 5.43 -4.44
N THR A 84 -3.72 5.62 -3.12
CA THR A 84 -5.03 5.68 -2.44
C THR A 84 -5.92 6.80 -2.99
N LEU A 85 -5.35 7.96 -3.32
CA LEU A 85 -6.07 9.07 -3.94
C LEU A 85 -6.54 8.73 -5.36
N LEU A 86 -5.71 8.04 -6.15
CA LEU A 86 -6.06 7.63 -7.51
C LEU A 86 -7.26 6.68 -7.56
N LEU A 87 -7.40 5.77 -6.59
CA LEU A 87 -8.57 4.88 -6.45
C LEU A 87 -9.89 5.65 -6.33
N VAL A 88 -9.87 6.84 -5.71
CA VAL A 88 -11.06 7.66 -5.54
C VAL A 88 -11.36 8.49 -6.78
N LEU A 89 -10.32 8.89 -7.51
CA LEU A 89 -10.44 9.74 -8.71
C LEU A 89 -10.89 8.96 -9.94
N VAL A 90 -10.42 7.72 -10.10
CA VAL A 90 -10.69 6.88 -11.27
C VAL A 90 -11.36 5.59 -10.84
N ILE A 91 -12.63 5.43 -11.23
CA ILE A 91 -13.46 4.26 -10.91
C ILE A 91 -13.38 3.32 -12.11
N ASP A 92 -12.28 2.56 -12.19
CA ASP A 92 -12.05 1.57 -13.23
C ASP A 92 -11.36 0.32 -12.65
N PRO A 93 -11.83 -0.91 -12.95
CA PRO A 93 -11.27 -2.14 -12.39
C PRO A 93 -9.79 -2.35 -12.72
N VAL A 94 -9.36 -1.98 -13.93
CA VAL A 94 -7.98 -2.13 -14.38
C VAL A 94 -7.09 -1.13 -13.67
N MET A 95 -7.55 0.12 -13.53
CA MET A 95 -6.82 1.14 -12.76
C MET A 95 -6.66 0.75 -11.30
N TRP A 96 -7.68 0.16 -10.68
CA TRP A 96 -7.61 -0.29 -9.28
C TRP A 96 -6.64 -1.46 -9.10
N CYS A 97 -6.59 -2.38 -10.07
CA CYS A 97 -5.57 -3.43 -10.10
C CYS A 97 -4.16 -2.85 -10.28
N ALA A 98 -3.98 -1.90 -11.20
CA ALA A 98 -2.68 -1.30 -11.51
C ALA A 98 -2.10 -0.52 -10.33
N VAL A 99 -2.94 0.23 -9.59
CA VAL A 99 -2.49 0.98 -8.40
C VAL A 99 -2.14 0.06 -7.22
N ARG A 100 -2.66 -1.17 -7.22
CA ARG A 100 -2.38 -2.17 -6.18
C ARG A 100 -1.09 -2.98 -6.42
N LEU A 101 -0.48 -2.86 -7.60
CA LEU A 101 0.82 -3.45 -7.93
C LEU A 101 1.97 -2.56 -7.41
#